data_AF-A0A0N0LI28-F1
#
_entry.id   AF-A0A0N0LI28-F1
#
_cell.length_a   1.000
_cell.length_b   1.000
_cell.length_c   1.000
_cell.angle_alpha   90.00
_cell.angle_beta   90.00
_cell.angle_gamma   90.00
#
_symmetry.space_group_name_H-M   'P 1'
#
loop_
_entity.id
_entity.type
_entity.pdbx_description
1 polymer ?
#
loop_
_entity_poly.entity_id
_entity_poly.type
_entity_poly.pdbx_seq_one_letter_code
_entity_poly.pdbx_strand_id
1 'polypeptide(L)'
;MKNKFTFLLFIILFFCNSQFNLFHFIPKERFEYSKIEVSETLVIGKLLNSQQGGVFADGGFTGIFFPDANLSSRFSAGKKSYIKYLNNERPKKYYYWAYKSQIGGQAILYSVFDKIFGLDNKVNILIFRVLNSLSLSLLLTLILFWIKSFDYSL
;
A
#
# COMPACT_ATOMS: atom_id res chain seq x y z
N MET A 1 0.25 -24.16 -24.01
CA MET A 1 -0.79 -23.11 -23.93
C MET A 1 -1.67 -23.22 -22.68
N LYS A 2 -2.18 -24.41 -22.31
CA LYS A 2 -3.01 -24.61 -21.11
C LYS A 2 -2.42 -24.02 -19.82
N ASN A 3 -1.14 -24.30 -19.50
CA ASN A 3 -0.51 -23.77 -18.28
C ASN A 3 -0.41 -22.24 -18.25
N LYS A 4 -0.16 -21.57 -19.39
CA LYS A 4 -0.11 -20.10 -19.47
C LYS A 4 -1.49 -19.49 -19.24
N PHE A 5 -2.52 -20.11 -19.82
CA PHE A 5 -3.92 -19.70 -19.62
C PHE A 5 -4.32 -19.87 -18.15
N THR A 6 -4.04 -21.03 -17.53
CA THR A 6 -4.33 -21.27 -16.12
C THR A 6 -3.59 -20.28 -15.21
N PHE A 7 -2.34 -19.95 -15.53
CA PHE A 7 -1.56 -18.97 -14.79
C PHE A 7 -2.21 -17.58 -14.83
N LEU A 8 -2.56 -17.12 -16.04
CA LEU A 8 -3.25 -15.84 -16.23
C LEU A 8 -4.61 -15.81 -15.53
N LEU A 9 -5.37 -16.91 -15.62
CA LEU A 9 -6.67 -17.03 -14.96
C LEU A 9 -6.55 -16.84 -13.45
N PHE A 10 -5.59 -17.51 -12.79
CA PHE A 10 -5.39 -17.35 -11.35
C PHE A 10 -4.95 -15.93 -10.98
N ILE A 11 -4.09 -15.28 -11.78
CA ILE A 11 -3.74 -13.88 -11.56
C ILE A 11 -5.00 -13.01 -11.58
N ILE A 12 -5.86 -13.18 -12.59
CA ILE A 12 -7.09 -12.39 -12.72
C ILE A 12 -8.03 -12.65 -11.55
N LEU A 13 -8.24 -13.92 -11.16
CA LEU A 13 -9.13 -14.28 -10.06
C LEU A 13 -8.64 -13.71 -8.73
N PHE A 14 -7.35 -13.86 -8.42
CA PHE A 14 -6.77 -13.28 -7.21
C PHE A 14 -6.77 -11.76 -7.25
N PHE A 15 -6.54 -11.14 -8.41
CA PHE A 15 -6.56 -9.69 -8.55
C PHE A 15 -7.95 -9.14 -8.30
N CYS A 16 -8.96 -9.69 -8.97
CA CYS A 16 -10.35 -9.27 -8.77
C CYS A 16 -10.79 -9.43 -7.31
N ASN A 17 -10.37 -10.51 -6.65
CA ASN A 17 -10.72 -10.71 -5.25
C ASN A 17 -9.95 -9.80 -4.29
N SER A 18 -8.65 -9.60 -4.48
CA SER A 18 -7.87 -8.70 -3.62
C SER A 18 -8.24 -7.23 -3.79
N GLN A 19 -8.56 -6.81 -5.03
CA GLN A 19 -8.88 -5.43 -5.35
C GLN A 19 -10.33 -5.05 -5.04
N PHE A 20 -11.28 -5.96 -5.28
CA PHE A 20 -12.71 -5.67 -5.21
C PHE A 20 -13.49 -6.55 -4.23
N ASN A 21 -12.82 -7.50 -3.57
CA ASN A 21 -13.46 -8.50 -2.70
C ASN A 21 -14.59 -9.27 -3.41
N LEU A 22 -14.37 -9.61 -4.69
CA LEU A 22 -15.37 -10.21 -5.58
C LEU A 22 -16.07 -11.45 -4.98
N PHE A 23 -15.31 -12.32 -4.30
CA PHE A 23 -15.84 -13.54 -3.69
C PHE A 23 -16.30 -13.36 -2.24
N HIS A 24 -16.19 -12.13 -1.69
CA HIS A 24 -16.61 -11.80 -0.33
C HIS A 24 -15.98 -12.70 0.76
N PHE A 25 -14.73 -13.14 0.55
CA PHE A 25 -14.00 -13.94 1.54
C PHE A 25 -13.75 -13.17 2.86
N ILE A 26 -13.81 -11.84 2.81
CA ILE A 26 -13.74 -10.95 3.97
C ILE A 26 -15.06 -10.18 4.06
N PRO A 27 -15.66 -10.02 5.26
CA PRO A 27 -16.82 -9.15 5.44
C PRO A 27 -16.57 -7.74 4.90
N LYS A 28 -17.57 -7.14 4.24
CA LYS A 28 -17.42 -5.86 3.52
C LYS A 28 -16.89 -4.74 4.43
N GLU A 29 -17.33 -4.70 5.67
CA GLU A 29 -16.91 -3.70 6.66
C GLU A 29 -15.41 -3.84 6.96
N ARG A 30 -14.91 -5.07 7.07
CA ARG A 30 -13.48 -5.34 7.28
C ARG A 30 -12.66 -5.05 6.03
N PHE A 31 -13.21 -5.27 4.84
CA PHE A 31 -12.55 -4.93 3.57
C PHE A 31 -12.45 -3.41 3.34
N GLU A 32 -13.48 -2.64 3.68
CA GLU A 32 -13.39 -1.18 3.62
C GLU A 32 -12.51 -0.62 4.73
N TYR A 33 -12.55 -1.23 5.93
CA TYR A 33 -11.67 -0.85 7.03
C TYR A 33 -10.19 -1.12 6.71
N SER A 34 -9.86 -2.23 6.04
CA SER A 34 -8.47 -2.55 5.68
C SER A 34 -7.83 -1.49 4.77
N LYS A 35 -8.63 -0.79 3.96
CA LYS A 35 -8.18 0.35 3.14
C LYS A 35 -7.84 1.59 3.97
N ILE A 36 -8.35 1.71 5.18
CA ILE A 36 -8.14 2.85 6.10
C ILE A 36 -7.23 2.44 7.27
N GLU A 37 -6.72 1.21 7.25
CA GLU A 37 -5.96 0.63 8.34
C GLU A 37 -4.64 1.38 8.57
N VAL A 38 -4.08 1.18 9.76
CA VAL A 38 -2.77 1.68 10.18
C VAL A 38 -1.71 1.45 9.10
N SER A 39 -1.74 0.30 8.41
CA SER A 39 -0.78 -0.06 7.37
C SER A 39 -0.74 0.95 6.19
N GLU A 40 -1.89 1.32 5.63
CA GLU A 40 -1.94 2.33 4.56
C GLU A 40 -1.57 3.72 5.10
N THR A 41 -1.99 4.08 6.32
CA THR A 41 -1.60 5.37 6.92
C THR A 41 -0.09 5.51 7.13
N LEU A 42 0.63 4.40 7.37
CA LEU A 42 2.10 4.40 7.46
C LEU A 42 2.76 4.69 6.11
N VAL A 43 2.18 4.20 5.01
CA VAL A 43 2.64 4.50 3.65
C VAL A 43 2.35 5.96 3.32
N ILE A 44 1.14 6.45 3.59
CA ILE A 44 0.79 7.85 3.36
C ILE A 44 1.66 8.80 4.17
N GLY A 45 1.94 8.46 5.44
CA GLY A 45 2.84 9.26 6.24
C GLY A 45 4.25 9.33 5.64
N LYS A 46 4.72 8.23 5.01
CA LYS A 46 5.99 8.23 4.26
C LYS A 46 5.92 9.11 3.00
N LEU A 47 4.84 9.04 2.21
CA LEU A 47 4.67 9.90 1.04
C LEU A 47 4.74 11.38 1.44
N LEU A 48 3.95 11.80 2.43
CA LEU A 48 3.97 13.16 2.97
C LEU A 48 5.36 13.57 3.50
N ASN A 49 6.04 12.66 4.21
CA ASN A 49 7.39 12.92 4.72
C ASN A 49 8.40 13.11 3.56
N SER A 50 8.25 12.34 2.48
CA SER A 50 9.10 12.43 1.30
C SER A 50 8.88 13.73 0.52
N GLN A 51 7.66 14.28 0.52
CA GLN A 51 7.34 15.56 -0.15
C GLN A 51 8.03 16.75 0.51
N GLN A 52 8.28 16.70 1.83
CA GLN A 52 8.97 17.75 2.59
C GLN A 52 10.47 17.48 2.81
N GLY A 53 10.98 16.35 2.31
CA GLY A 53 12.36 15.95 2.46
C GLY A 53 12.83 15.06 1.32
N GLY A 54 13.63 14.06 1.66
CA GLY A 54 14.11 13.04 0.71
C GLY A 54 13.24 11.80 0.69
N VAL A 55 13.32 11.03 -0.41
CA VAL A 55 12.72 9.69 -0.50
C VAL A 55 13.29 8.76 0.58
N PHE A 56 14.56 8.92 0.94
CA PHE A 56 15.23 8.16 2.00
C PHE A 56 15.21 8.82 3.38
N ALA A 57 14.44 9.90 3.56
CA ALA A 57 14.27 10.51 4.89
C ALA A 57 13.82 9.45 5.91
N ASP A 58 14.37 9.52 7.13
CA ASP A 58 14.12 8.58 8.22
C ASP A 58 14.43 7.12 7.81
N GLY A 59 15.53 6.91 7.09
CA GLY A 59 15.99 5.58 6.67
C GLY A 59 15.12 4.92 5.60
N GLY A 60 14.18 5.67 5.00
CA GLY A 60 13.24 5.11 4.03
C GLY A 60 12.09 4.31 4.65
N PHE A 61 12.01 4.26 5.98
CA PHE A 61 10.94 3.54 6.68
C PHE A 61 9.57 4.16 6.44
N THR A 62 8.51 3.35 6.52
CA THR A 62 7.15 3.86 6.64
C THR A 62 6.94 4.48 8.02
N GLY A 63 5.86 5.23 8.23
CA GLY A 63 5.70 5.93 9.51
C GLY A 63 4.51 6.86 9.58
N ILE A 64 4.20 7.30 10.80
CA ILE A 64 3.10 8.23 11.04
C ILE A 64 3.62 9.66 10.90
N PHE A 65 2.99 10.41 10.00
CA PHE A 65 3.20 11.84 9.85
C PHE A 65 2.30 12.59 10.84
N PHE A 66 2.86 13.51 11.63
CA PHE A 66 2.10 14.34 12.58
C PHE A 66 1.93 15.75 12.00
N PRO A 67 0.71 16.11 11.58
CA PRO A 67 0.44 17.38 10.90
C PRO A 67 0.07 18.51 11.89
N ASP A 68 -0.03 18.21 13.18
CA ASP A 68 -0.42 19.14 14.24
C ASP A 68 0.71 19.22 15.29
N ALA A 69 0.86 20.39 15.92
CA ALA A 69 1.88 20.62 16.95
C ALA A 69 1.63 19.79 18.22
N ASN A 70 0.36 19.59 18.58
CA ASN A 70 -0.02 18.73 19.69
C ASN A 70 0.12 17.28 19.24
N LEU A 71 0.98 16.50 19.90
CA LEU A 71 1.13 15.07 19.65
C LEU A 71 -0.18 14.34 20.00
N SER A 72 -1.08 14.27 19.04
CA SER A 72 -2.26 13.41 19.09
C SER A 72 -1.86 11.94 19.05
N SER A 73 -2.76 11.03 19.42
CA SER A 73 -2.47 9.60 19.35
C SER A 73 -2.05 9.18 17.94
N ARG A 74 -1.20 8.15 17.81
CA ARG A 74 -0.71 7.65 16.51
C ARG A 74 -1.85 7.37 15.52
N PHE A 75 -2.95 6.81 16.00
CA PHE A 75 -4.14 6.53 15.18
C PHE A 75 -4.80 7.82 14.68
N SER A 76 -4.99 8.82 15.55
CA SER A 76 -5.58 10.11 15.17
C SER A 76 -4.70 10.88 14.20
N ALA A 77 -3.38 10.92 14.46
CA ALA A 77 -2.41 11.55 13.57
C ALA A 77 -2.38 10.88 12.19
N GLY A 78 -2.35 9.54 12.14
CA GLY A 78 -2.41 8.78 10.88
C GLY A 78 -3.67 9.09 10.08
N LYS A 79 -4.84 9.07 10.72
CA LYS A 79 -6.12 9.39 10.06
C LYS A 79 -6.17 10.83 9.55
N LYS A 80 -5.69 11.80 10.32
CA LYS A 80 -5.63 13.20 9.90
C LYS A 80 -4.70 13.37 8.70
N SER A 81 -3.50 12.82 8.76
CA SER A 81 -2.54 12.86 7.65
C SER A 81 -3.08 12.19 6.40
N TYR A 82 -3.79 11.08 6.55
CA TYR A 82 -4.49 10.41 5.46
C TYR A 82 -5.52 11.31 4.77
N ILE A 83 -6.39 11.97 5.56
CA ILE A 83 -7.40 12.91 5.02
C ILE A 83 -6.74 14.09 4.31
N LYS A 84 -5.74 14.71 4.94
CA LYS A 84 -5.00 15.84 4.34
C LYS A 84 -4.32 15.44 3.03
N TYR A 85 -3.70 14.26 2.99
CA TYR A 85 -3.12 13.71 1.78
C TYR A 85 -4.19 13.52 0.68
N LEU A 86 -5.33 12.89 0.97
CA LEU A 86 -6.40 12.72 -0.02
C LEU A 86 -6.96 14.03 -0.57
N ASN A 87 -6.89 15.11 0.19
CA ASN A 87 -7.32 16.45 -0.23
C ASN A 87 -6.25 17.21 -1.01
N ASN A 88 -5.12 16.58 -1.36
CA ASN A 88 -3.94 17.22 -1.96
C ASN A 88 -3.33 18.35 -1.10
N GLU A 89 -3.58 18.32 0.21
CA GLU A 89 -2.99 19.29 1.13
C GLU A 89 -1.52 18.94 1.38
N ARG A 90 -0.72 19.97 1.65
CA ARG A 90 0.70 19.83 2.05
C ARG A 90 0.87 20.27 3.50
N PRO A 91 0.42 19.46 4.48
CA PRO A 91 0.50 19.83 5.89
C PRO A 91 1.94 19.97 6.36
N LYS A 92 2.21 20.96 7.22
CA LYS A 92 3.52 21.09 7.86
C LYS A 92 3.85 19.85 8.70
N LYS A 93 5.07 19.33 8.56
CA LYS A 93 5.60 18.24 9.40
C LYS A 93 6.02 18.77 10.76
N TYR A 94 5.32 18.39 11.83
CA TYR A 94 5.74 18.67 13.20
C TYR A 94 6.59 17.55 13.77
N TYR A 95 6.18 16.30 13.52
CA TYR A 95 6.90 15.12 13.95
C TYR A 95 6.69 13.98 12.96
N TYR A 96 7.65 13.06 12.89
CA TYR A 96 7.55 11.85 12.11
C TYR A 96 7.96 10.66 12.97
N TRP A 97 7.06 9.69 13.10
CA TRP A 97 7.33 8.48 13.85
C TRP A 97 7.55 7.31 12.89
N ALA A 98 8.82 6.97 12.67
CA ALA A 98 9.21 5.89 11.78
C ALA A 98 8.84 4.51 12.37
N TYR A 99 8.15 3.70 11.58
CA TYR A 99 7.74 2.35 11.91
C TYR A 99 8.77 1.33 11.42
N LYS A 100 9.73 1.00 12.29
CA LYS A 100 10.90 0.18 11.94
C LYS A 100 10.60 -1.30 11.67
N SER A 101 9.42 -1.79 12.05
CA SER A 101 9.02 -3.19 11.87
C SER A 101 8.54 -3.51 10.45
N GLN A 102 8.24 -2.51 9.63
CA GLN A 102 7.84 -2.70 8.24
C GLN A 102 8.89 -2.08 7.32
N ILE A 103 9.48 -2.93 6.48
CA ILE A 103 10.49 -2.51 5.50
C ILE A 103 9.79 -1.56 4.51
N GLY A 104 10.26 -0.32 4.42
CA GLY A 104 9.61 0.74 3.65
C GLY A 104 9.78 0.64 2.14
N GLY A 105 10.31 -0.47 1.61
CA GLY A 105 10.68 -0.63 0.20
C GLY A 105 9.55 -0.28 -0.78
N GLN A 106 8.34 -0.79 -0.51
CA GLN A 106 7.17 -0.42 -1.31
C GLN A 106 6.92 1.10 -1.26
N ALA A 107 6.89 1.71 -0.07
CA ALA A 107 6.62 3.13 0.09
C ALA A 107 7.71 4.03 -0.51
N ILE A 108 8.96 3.56 -0.55
CA ILE A 108 10.07 4.22 -1.25
C ILE A 108 9.78 4.28 -2.75
N LEU A 109 9.44 3.16 -3.38
CA LEU A 109 9.10 3.12 -4.80
C LEU A 109 7.93 4.05 -5.11
N TYR A 110 6.89 4.05 -4.27
CA TYR A 110 5.76 4.94 -4.44
C TYR A 110 6.10 6.40 -4.19
N SER A 111 7.05 6.71 -3.29
CA SER A 111 7.54 8.08 -3.10
C SER A 111 8.31 8.59 -4.32
N VAL A 112 9.07 7.71 -4.99
CA VAL A 112 9.74 8.05 -6.25
C VAL A 112 8.71 8.31 -7.35
N PHE A 113 7.72 7.42 -7.49
CA PHE A 113 6.63 7.57 -8.44
C PHE A 113 5.86 8.88 -8.23
N ASP A 114 5.43 9.16 -6.99
CA ASP A 114 4.72 10.38 -6.60
C ASP A 114 5.50 11.64 -6.98
N LYS A 115 6.82 11.66 -6.72
CA LYS A 115 7.69 12.79 -7.08
C LYS A 115 7.89 12.98 -8.58
N ILE A 116 7.94 11.90 -9.36
CA ILE A 116 8.16 11.98 -10.81
C ILE A 116 6.89 12.45 -11.52
N PHE A 117 5.72 11.91 -11.15
CA PHE A 117 4.49 12.14 -11.89
C PHE A 117 3.60 13.24 -11.31
N GLY A 118 3.68 13.51 -10.00
CA GLY A 118 2.93 14.60 -9.36
C GLY A 118 1.41 14.54 -9.58
N LEU A 119 0.85 13.33 -9.67
CA LEU A 119 -0.59 13.13 -9.93
C LEU A 119 -1.44 13.54 -8.72
N ASP A 120 -2.75 13.61 -8.93
CA ASP A 120 -3.71 13.74 -7.85
C ASP A 120 -3.54 12.61 -6.81
N ASN A 121 -3.53 12.95 -5.54
CA ASN A 121 -3.23 12.02 -4.45
C ASN A 121 -4.23 10.85 -4.35
N LYS A 122 -5.49 11.04 -4.76
CA LYS A 122 -6.48 9.95 -4.81
C LYS A 122 -6.17 8.99 -5.94
N VAL A 123 -5.72 9.50 -7.08
CA VAL A 123 -5.24 8.70 -8.21
C VAL A 123 -3.98 7.92 -7.82
N ASN A 124 -3.04 8.56 -7.13
CA ASN A 124 -1.82 7.89 -6.64
C ASN A 124 -2.14 6.74 -5.69
N ILE A 125 -3.06 6.91 -4.74
CA ILE A 125 -3.50 5.82 -3.86
C ILE A 125 -4.19 4.71 -4.64
N LEU A 126 -5.02 5.05 -5.63
CA LEU A 126 -5.68 4.03 -6.45
C LEU A 126 -4.64 3.19 -7.20
N ILE A 127 -3.65 3.82 -7.82
CA ILE A 127 -2.53 3.15 -8.49
C ILE A 127 -1.76 2.27 -7.51
N PHE A 128 -1.44 2.79 -6.31
CA PHE A 128 -0.79 2.04 -5.24
C PHE A 128 -1.55 0.77 -4.88
N ARG A 129 -2.86 0.87 -4.67
CA ARG A 129 -3.72 -0.28 -4.35
C ARG A 129 -3.76 -1.29 -5.49
N VAL A 130 -3.92 -0.84 -6.72
CA VAL A 130 -3.92 -1.72 -7.91
C VAL A 130 -2.59 -2.47 -8.04
N LEU A 131 -1.46 -1.78 -7.89
CA LEU A 131 -0.13 -2.40 -7.98
C LEU A 131 0.13 -3.40 -6.86
N ASN A 132 -0.31 -3.10 -5.63
CA ASN A 132 -0.21 -4.05 -4.52
C ASN A 132 -1.10 -5.27 -4.73
N SER A 133 -2.35 -5.09 -5.15
CA SER A 133 -3.28 -6.18 -5.48
C SER A 133 -2.72 -7.07 -6.59
N LEU A 134 -2.13 -6.46 -7.64
CA LEU A 134 -1.49 -7.21 -8.72
C LEU A 134 -0.25 -7.98 -8.24
N SER A 135 0.60 -7.34 -7.43
CA SER A 135 1.81 -7.95 -6.89
C SER A 135 1.48 -9.15 -5.99
N LEU A 136 0.46 -9.00 -5.12
CA LEU A 136 -0.04 -10.09 -4.28
C LEU A 136 -0.62 -11.22 -5.13
N SER A 137 -1.38 -10.89 -6.17
CA SER A 137 -2.00 -11.88 -7.07
C SER A 137 -0.97 -12.67 -7.87
N LEU A 138 0.09 -12.01 -8.31
CA LEU A 138 1.25 -12.65 -8.93
C LEU A 138 1.94 -13.59 -7.95
N LEU A 139 2.22 -13.12 -6.73
CA LEU A 139 2.87 -13.93 -5.70
C LEU A 139 2.06 -15.19 -5.35
N LEU A 140 0.76 -15.05 -5.10
CA LEU A 140 -0.13 -16.17 -4.80
C LEU A 140 -0.19 -17.17 -5.98
N THR A 141 -0.26 -16.66 -7.21
CA THR A 141 -0.22 -17.52 -8.40
C THR A 141 1.10 -18.27 -8.50
N LEU A 142 2.23 -17.59 -8.26
CA LEU A 142 3.56 -18.22 -8.27
C LEU A 142 3.67 -19.31 -7.20
N ILE A 143 3.14 -19.08 -6.00
CA ILE A 143 3.10 -20.09 -4.92
C ILE A 143 2.29 -21.31 -5.38
N LEU A 144 1.09 -21.13 -5.95
CA LEU A 144 0.29 -22.25 -6.45
C LEU A 144 1.01 -23.06 -7.52
N PHE A 145 1.69 -22.39 -8.45
CA PHE A 145 2.42 -23.06 -9.53
C PHE A 145 3.69 -23.75 -9.02
N TRP A 146 4.34 -23.18 -8.01
CA TRP A 146 5.46 -23.80 -7.32
C TRP A 146 5.03 -25.07 -6.59
N ILE A 147 3.91 -25.05 -5.84
CA ILE A 147 3.35 -26.24 -5.20
C ILE A 147 2.99 -27.30 -6.25
N LYS A 148 2.27 -26.91 -7.31
CA LYS A 148 1.93 -27.79 -8.43
C LYS A 148 3.17 -28.46 -9.04
N SER A 149 4.32 -27.79 -9.07
CA SER A 149 5.54 -28.37 -9.65
C SER A 149 6.06 -29.59 -8.88
N PHE A 150 5.76 -29.70 -7.58
CA PHE A 150 6.15 -30.88 -6.79
C PHE A 150 5.22 -32.08 -7.01
N ASP A 151 3.94 -31.86 -7.26
CA ASP A 151 2.97 -32.93 -7.52
C ASP A 151 3.25 -33.71 -8.82
N TYR A 152 4.00 -33.14 -9.78
CA TYR A 152 4.43 -33.84 -10.99
C TYR A 152 5.82 -34.49 -10.89
N SER A 153 6.43 -34.49 -9.69
CA SER A 153 7.76 -35.07 -9.44
C SER A 153 7.75 -36.34 -8.56
N LEU A 154 6.55 -36.88 -8.30
CA LEU A 154 6.28 -38.19 -7.71
C LEU A 154 5.60 -39.09 -8.73
#